data_AF-A0A820BLT3-F1
#
_entry.id   AF-A0A820BLT3-F1
#
_cell.length_a   1.000
_cell.length_b   1.000
_cell.length_c   1.000
_cell.angle_alpha   90.00
_cell.angle_beta   90.00
_cell.angle_gamma   90.00
#
_symmetry.space_group_name_H-M   'P 1'
#
loop_
_entity.id
_entity.type
_entity.pdbx_description
1 polymer ?
#
loop_
_entity_poly.entity_id
_entity_poly.type
_entity_poly.pdbx_seq_one_letter_code
_entity_poly.pdbx_strand_id
1 'polypeptide(L)'
;MFHFDIGILYYIYMSMVAVFCTNAINILAGVNGLEVGQSIVIAISILIFNLVELQGICWEEHLFSLYFMIPFIACTLPILIKN
;
A
#
# COMPACT_ATOMS: atom_id res chain seq x y z
N MET A 1 23.68 -12.63 -17.65
CA MET A 1 22.61 -12.06 -16.80
C MET A 1 23.15 -12.03 -15.38
N PHE A 2 23.70 -10.89 -14.95
CA PHE A 2 24.27 -10.77 -13.60
C PHE A 2 23.13 -10.50 -12.62
N HIS A 3 22.88 -11.45 -11.72
CA HIS A 3 21.97 -11.26 -10.59
C HIS A 3 22.78 -10.86 -9.37
N PHE A 4 22.45 -9.73 -8.77
CA PHE A 4 23.09 -9.25 -7.55
C PHE A 4 22.27 -9.72 -6.34
N ASP A 5 22.87 -10.57 -5.50
CA ASP A 5 22.25 -11.01 -4.26
C ASP A 5 22.50 -9.96 -3.16
N ILE A 6 21.42 -9.40 -2.65
CA ILE A 6 21.42 -8.32 -1.67
C ILE A 6 21.46 -8.89 -0.23
N GLY A 7 21.10 -10.17 -0.03
CA GLY A 7 21.16 -10.86 1.25
C GLY A 7 20.48 -10.10 2.39
N ILE A 8 21.21 -9.91 3.51
CA ILE A 8 20.70 -9.24 4.72
C ILE A 8 20.21 -7.80 4.46
N LEU A 9 20.81 -7.11 3.48
CA LEU A 9 20.43 -5.74 3.15
C LEU A 9 19.00 -5.67 2.60
N TYR A 10 18.47 -6.76 2.03
CA TYR A 10 17.08 -6.83 1.55
C TYR A 10 16.08 -6.76 2.70
N TYR A 11 16.37 -7.43 3.82
CA TYR A 11 15.53 -7.38 5.01
C TYR A 11 15.57 -6.01 5.69
N ILE A 12 16.76 -5.38 5.72
CA ILE A 12 16.91 -4.00 6.19
C ILE A 12 16.09 -3.05 5.31
N TYR A 13 16.18 -3.20 3.98
CA TYR A 13 15.37 -2.44 3.04
C TYR A 13 13.86 -2.61 3.28
N MET A 14 13.35 -3.84 3.38
CA MET A 14 11.93 -4.08 3.67
C MET A 14 11.48 -3.41 4.98
N SER A 15 12.31 -3.46 6.01
CA SER A 15 12.04 -2.79 7.30
C SER A 15 11.98 -1.27 7.13
N MET A 16 12.91 -0.69 6.38
CA MET A 16 12.95 0.74 6.09
C MET A 16 11.77 1.20 5.23
N VAL A 17 11.27 0.39 4.31
CA VAL A 17 10.06 0.69 3.53
C VAL A 17 8.84 0.82 4.45
N ALA A 18 8.67 -0.08 5.42
CA ALA A 18 7.58 0.01 6.40
C ALA A 18 7.67 1.29 7.26
N VAL A 19 8.88 1.62 7.73
CA VAL A 19 9.14 2.88 8.47
C VAL A 19 8.88 4.10 7.60
N PHE A 20 9.29 4.07 6.33
CA PHE A 20 9.09 5.17 5.40
C PHE A 20 7.61 5.41 5.12
N CYS A 21 6.84 4.38 4.76
CA CYS A 21 5.42 4.55 4.40
C CYS A 21 4.61 5.17 5.54
N THR A 22 4.84 4.74 6.78
CA THR A 22 4.14 5.27 7.96
C THR A 22 4.52 6.73 8.25
N ASN A 23 5.81 7.07 8.16
CA ASN A 23 6.26 8.44 8.40
C ASN A 23 5.93 9.40 7.24
N ALA A 24 5.91 8.92 5.99
CA ALA A 24 5.61 9.73 4.82
C ALA A 24 4.18 10.31 4.87
N ILE A 25 3.19 9.48 5.21
CA ILE A 25 1.81 9.93 5.40
C ILE A 25 1.72 10.93 6.57
N ASN A 26 2.42 10.62 7.67
CA ASN A 26 2.37 11.43 8.89
C ASN A 26 3.02 12.83 8.73
N ILE A 27 4.04 12.97 7.88
CA ILE A 27 4.64 14.28 7.57
C ILE A 27 3.78 15.05 6.56
N LEU A 28 3.10 14.35 5.64
CA LEU A 28 2.12 14.94 4.72
C LEU A 28 0.72 15.04 5.35
N ALA A 29 0.67 15.64 6.54
CA ALA A 29 -0.52 15.82 7.34
C ALA A 29 -0.80 17.32 7.60
N GLY A 30 -1.85 17.61 8.37
CA GLY A 30 -2.11 18.98 8.86
C GLY A 30 -3.25 19.73 8.18
N VAL A 31 -3.97 19.09 7.25
CA VAL A 31 -5.27 19.57 6.74
C VAL A 31 -6.30 18.46 6.94
N ASN A 32 -7.53 18.83 7.30
CA ASN A 32 -8.61 17.89 7.57
C ASN A 32 -8.76 16.86 6.44
N GLY A 33 -8.74 15.59 6.82
CA GLY A 33 -8.93 14.48 5.89
C GLY A 33 -7.76 14.22 4.92
N LEU A 34 -6.66 14.97 4.95
CA LEU A 34 -5.55 14.79 3.99
C LEU A 34 -4.84 13.44 4.15
N GLU A 35 -4.55 13.03 5.39
CA GLU A 35 -3.94 11.73 5.72
C GLU A 35 -4.81 10.56 5.23
N VAL A 36 -6.11 10.67 5.45
CA VAL A 36 -7.09 9.64 5.10
C VAL A 36 -7.33 9.63 3.59
N GLY A 37 -7.42 10.80 2.97
CA GLY A 37 -7.63 10.98 1.54
C GLY A 37 -6.48 10.42 0.71
N GLN A 38 -5.23 10.78 1.04
CA GLN A 38 -4.06 10.23 0.33
C GLN A 38 -3.99 8.70 0.49
N SER A 39 -4.29 8.18 1.68
CA SER A 39 -4.27 6.73 1.96
C SER A 39 -5.32 5.98 1.12
N ILE A 40 -6.51 6.55 0.94
CA ILE A 40 -7.56 5.98 0.09
C ILE A 40 -7.16 6.00 -1.39
N VAL A 41 -6.60 7.10 -1.88
CA VAL A 41 -6.16 7.20 -3.29
C VAL A 41 -5.09 6.15 -3.60
N ILE A 42 -4.13 5.96 -2.68
CA ILE A 42 -3.09 4.92 -2.80
C ILE A 42 -3.73 3.53 -2.79
N ALA A 43 -4.61 3.25 -1.83
CA ALA A 43 -5.24 1.93 -1.72
C ALA A 43 -6.11 1.58 -2.93
N ILE A 44 -6.88 2.53 -3.48
CA ILE A 44 -7.65 2.33 -4.71
C ILE A 44 -6.73 2.07 -5.90
N SER A 45 -5.59 2.76 -5.97
CA SER A 45 -4.59 2.52 -7.03
C SER A 45 -4.04 1.10 -6.99
N ILE A 46 -3.72 0.60 -5.78
CA ILE A 46 -3.26 -0.79 -5.57
C ILE A 46 -4.39 -1.77 -5.89
N LEU A 47 -5.64 -1.48 -5.49
CA LEU A 47 -6.80 -2.31 -5.80
C LEU A 47 -6.96 -2.48 -7.32
N ILE A 48 -6.93 -1.39 -8.09
CA ILE A 48 -7.05 -1.42 -9.55
C ILE A 48 -5.89 -2.22 -10.16
N PHE A 49 -4.66 -1.97 -9.71
CA PHE A 49 -3.48 -2.72 -10.18
C PHE A 49 -3.63 -4.23 -9.94
N ASN A 50 -4.01 -4.64 -8.74
CA ASN A 50 -4.22 -6.05 -8.41
C ASN A 50 -5.35 -6.69 -9.23
N LEU A 51 -6.42 -5.95 -9.52
CA LEU A 51 -7.51 -6.47 -10.36
C LEU A 51 -7.07 -6.72 -11.80
N VAL A 52 -6.21 -5.85 -12.35
CA VAL A 52 -5.64 -6.02 -13.69
C VAL A 52 -4.71 -7.23 -13.73
N GLU A 53 -3.84 -7.38 -12.74
CA GLU A 53 -2.84 -8.46 -12.68
C GLU A 53 -3.40 -9.81 -12.18
N LEU A 54 -4.69 -9.89 -11.83
CA LEU A 54 -5.31 -11.13 -11.36
C LEU A 54 -5.35 -12.24 -12.43
N GLN A 55 -5.22 -11.86 -13.71
CA GLN A 55 -5.10 -12.81 -14.82
C GLN A 55 -3.63 -13.09 -15.20
N GLY A 56 -2.68 -12.50 -14.49
CA GLY A 56 -1.25 -12.63 -14.72
C GLY A 56 -0.65 -13.89 -14.09
N ILE A 57 0.68 -14.01 -14.20
CA ILE A 57 1.44 -15.17 -13.71
C ILE A 57 1.44 -15.22 -12.17
N CYS A 58 1.44 -14.05 -11.51
CA CYS A 58 1.52 -13.88 -10.05
C CYS A 58 0.15 -13.59 -9.42
N TRP A 59 -0.91 -14.26 -9.89
CA TRP A 59 -2.27 -13.98 -9.45
C TRP A 59 -2.50 -14.24 -7.95
N GLU A 60 -1.75 -15.18 -7.34
CA GLU A 60 -1.87 -15.51 -5.91
C GLU A 60 -1.42 -14.34 -5.02
N GLU A 61 -0.31 -13.68 -5.38
CA GLU A 61 0.21 -12.52 -4.67
C GLU A 61 -0.74 -11.32 -4.78
N HIS A 62 -1.31 -11.09 -5.97
CA HIS A 62 -2.31 -10.05 -6.17
C HIS A 62 -3.62 -10.34 -5.42
N LEU A 63 -4.06 -11.61 -5.39
CA LEU A 63 -5.22 -12.02 -4.61
C LEU A 63 -5.00 -11.83 -3.11
N PHE A 64 -3.82 -12.19 -2.60
CA PHE A 64 -3.45 -11.95 -1.20
C PHE A 64 -3.49 -10.46 -0.87
N SER A 65 -2.94 -9.61 -1.74
CA SER A 65 -2.99 -8.16 -1.58
C SER A 65 -4.43 -7.61 -1.55
N LEU A 66 -5.33 -8.13 -2.41
CA LEU A 66 -6.75 -7.76 -2.41
C LEU A 66 -7.43 -8.02 -1.07
N TYR A 67 -7.09 -9.12 -0.39
CA TYR A 67 -7.66 -9.44 0.93
C TYR A 67 -7.36 -8.38 2.00
N PHE A 68 -6.26 -7.63 1.88
CA PHE A 68 -5.96 -6.51 2.78
C PHE A 68 -6.52 -5.18 2.28
N MET A 69 -6.42 -4.92 0.98
CA MET A 69 -6.82 -3.63 0.40
C MET A 69 -8.33 -3.39 0.48
N ILE A 70 -9.16 -4.41 0.28
CA ILE A 70 -10.62 -4.26 0.32
C ILE A 70 -11.10 -3.85 1.73
N PRO A 71 -10.75 -4.56 2.82
CA PRO A 71 -11.08 -4.12 4.17
C PRO A 71 -10.48 -2.75 4.52
N PHE A 72 -9.24 -2.47 4.10
CA PHE A 72 -8.61 -1.18 4.36
C PHE A 72 -9.42 -0.02 3.75
N ILE A 73 -9.83 -0.13 2.49
CA ILE A 73 -10.68 0.89 1.84
C ILE A 73 -12.03 1.00 2.55
N ALA A 74 -12.66 -0.13 2.86
CA ALA A 74 -13.97 -0.17 3.52
C ALA A 74 -13.96 0.50 4.90
N CYS A 75 -12.90 0.32 5.69
CA CYS A 75 -12.75 0.97 6.99
C CYS A 75 -12.33 2.44 6.88
N THR A 76 -11.54 2.80 5.88
CA THR A 76 -11.00 4.16 5.73
C THR A 76 -12.02 5.13 5.12
N LEU A 77 -12.93 4.66 4.27
CA LEU A 77 -13.97 5.48 3.64
C LEU A 77 -14.90 6.22 4.65
N PRO A 78 -15.50 5.54 5.65
CA PRO A 78 -16.30 6.22 6.68
C PRO A 78 -15.50 7.26 7.47
N ILE A 79 -14.21 6.99 7.70
CA ILE A 79 -13.30 7.91 8.38
C ILE A 79 -13.11 9.16 7.52
N LEU A 80 -12.95 9.03 6.20
CA LEU A 80 -12.81 10.19 5.31
C LEU A 80 -14.07 11.04 5.29
N ILE A 81 -15.25 10.43 5.23
CA ILE A 81 -16.53 11.16 5.18
C ILE A 81 -16.77 11.98 6.46
N LYS A 82 -16.23 11.53 7.59
CA LYS A 82 -16.38 12.20 8.89
C LYS A 82 -15.33 13.29 9.16
N ASN A 83 -14.15 13.19 8.55
CA ASN A 83 -13.05 14.15 8.73
C ASN A 83 -13.22 15.40 7.87
#